data_AF-A0A527ZUY4-F1
#
_entry.id   AF-A0A527ZUY4-F1
#
_cell.length_a   1.000
_cell.length_b   1.000
_cell.length_c   1.000
_cell.angle_alpha   90.00
_cell.angle_beta   90.00
_cell.angle_gamma   90.00
#
_symmetry.space_group_name_H-M   'P 1'
#
loop_
_entity.id
_entity.type
_entity.pdbx_description
1 polymer ?
#
loop_
_entity_poly.entity_id
_entity_poly.type
_entity_poly.pdbx_seq_one_letter_code
_entity_poly.pdbx_strand_id
1 'polypeptide(L)' 'TPPCNENVEWMVAMEPVDVDPADMERFTSLYPLNARPIRSPNRRFILGLG' A
#
# COMPACT_ATOMS: atom_id res chain seq x y z
N THR A 1 -3.26 9.68 1.24
CA THR A 1 -3.88 10.56 2.26
C THR A 1 -4.42 11.81 1.58
N PRO A 2 -5.41 12.53 2.14
CA PRO A 2 -5.78 13.87 1.66
C PRO A 2 -4.53 14.77 1.52
N PRO A 3 -4.43 15.61 0.48
CA PRO A 3 -5.46 15.99 -0.50
C PRO A 3 -5.75 14.98 -1.62
N CYS A 4 -5.12 13.79 -1.61
CA CYS A 4 -5.28 12.76 -2.65
C CYS A 4 -4.79 13.21 -4.05
N ASN A 5 -3.69 13.96 -4.11
CA ASN A 5 -3.08 14.38 -5.38
C ASN A 5 -2.75 13.18 -6.28
N GLU A 6 -2.85 13.38 -7.59
CA GLU A 6 -2.71 12.32 -8.61
C GLU A 6 -1.33 12.31 -9.29
N ASN A 7 -0.43 13.23 -8.93
CA ASN A 7 0.90 13.40 -9.52
C ASN A 7 1.94 12.39 -8.99
N VAL A 8 1.54 11.13 -8.79
CA VAL A 8 2.38 10.08 -8.21
C VAL A 8 2.64 8.99 -9.25
N GLU A 9 3.92 8.75 -9.54
CA GLU A 9 4.37 7.56 -10.25
C GLU A 9 4.56 6.42 -9.25
N TRP A 10 3.86 5.31 -9.47
CA TRP A 10 3.87 4.17 -8.55
C TRP A 10 4.73 3.03 -9.09
N MET A 11 5.66 2.57 -8.27
CA MET A 11 6.35 1.29 -8.42
C MET A 11 6.06 0.46 -7.17
N VAL A 12 5.57 -0.76 -7.36
CA VAL A 12 5.29 -1.69 -6.26
C VAL A 12 6.25 -2.86 -6.41
N ALA A 13 7.11 -3.06 -5.40
CA ALA A 13 8.00 -4.22 -5.37
C ALA A 13 7.17 -5.51 -5.23
N MET A 14 7.55 -6.54 -5.97
CA MET A 14 6.86 -7.84 -5.96
C MET A 14 7.30 -8.73 -4.80
N GLU A 15 8.55 -8.58 -4.36
CA GLU A 15 9.08 -9.30 -3.21
C GLU A 15 8.74 -8.54 -1.92
N PRO A 16 7.99 -9.14 -0.99
CA PRO A 16 7.76 -8.56 0.32
C PRO A 16 9.04 -8.55 1.16
N VAL A 17 9.09 -7.68 2.15
CA VAL A 17 10.16 -7.71 3.17
C VAL A 17 9.63 -8.45 4.39
N ASP A 18 10.45 -9.34 4.95
CA ASP A 18 10.14 -10.03 6.19
C ASP A 18 10.22 -9.09 7.40
N VAL A 19 9.24 -9.19 8.29
CA VAL A 19 9.13 -8.40 9.53
C VAL A 19 8.82 -9.34 10.69
N ASP A 20 9.42 -9.10 11.84
CA ASP A 20 9.17 -9.89 13.04
C ASP A 20 7.68 -9.78 13.48
N PRO A 21 7.02 -10.89 13.84
CA PRO A 21 5.65 -10.87 14.33
C PRO A 21 5.40 -9.90 15.49
N ALA A 22 6.34 -9.78 16.44
CA ALA A 22 6.20 -8.89 17.58
C ALA A 22 6.20 -7.41 17.17
N ASP A 23 6.94 -7.05 16.12
CA ASP A 23 6.96 -5.71 15.56
C ASP A 23 5.64 -5.38 14.84
N MET A 24 5.06 -6.36 14.11
CA MET A 24 3.75 -6.20 13.49
C MET A 24 2.64 -6.00 14.53
N GLU A 25 2.63 -6.77 15.61
CA GLU A 25 1.68 -6.60 16.72
C GLU A 25 1.80 -5.21 17.35
N ARG A 26 3.04 -4.78 17.65
CA ARG A 26 3.28 -3.45 18.20
C ARG A 26 2.81 -2.35 17.25
N PHE A 27 3.13 -2.43 15.96
CA PHE A 27 2.73 -1.42 14.97
C PHE A 27 1.21 -1.33 14.84
N THR A 28 0.52 -2.46 14.71
CA THR A 28 -0.94 -2.51 14.54
C THR A 28 -1.69 -2.04 15.80
N SER A 29 -1.10 -2.19 17.00
CA SER A 29 -1.66 -1.63 18.24
C SER A 29 -1.66 -0.10 18.27
N LEU A 30 -0.67 0.54 17.63
CA LEU A 30 -0.50 1.99 17.62
C LEU A 30 -1.28 2.68 16.49
N TYR A 31 -1.42 2.01 15.34
CA TYR A 31 -2.01 2.59 14.12
C TYR A 31 -3.15 1.73 13.56
N PRO A 32 -4.31 1.67 14.25
CA PRO A 32 -5.43 0.86 13.78
C PRO A 32 -6.08 1.45 12.52
N LEU A 33 -6.36 0.58 11.53
CA LEU A 33 -7.21 0.87 10.37
C LEU A 33 -6.81 2.10 9.53
N ASN A 34 -5.51 2.41 9.45
CA ASN A 34 -5.00 3.57 8.71
C ASN A 34 -4.83 3.34 7.19
N ALA A 35 -5.14 2.14 6.69
CA ALA A 35 -5.10 1.82 5.27
C ALA A 35 -6.33 2.40 4.54
N ARG A 36 -6.10 3.08 3.41
CA ARG A 36 -7.18 3.58 2.55
C ARG A 36 -7.84 2.40 1.83
N PRO A 37 -9.19 2.34 1.74
CA PRO A 37 -9.88 1.33 0.93
C PRO A 37 -9.45 1.37 -0.55
N ILE A 38 -9.43 0.21 -1.19
CA ILE A 38 -9.10 0.10 -2.61
C ILE A 38 -10.07 0.93 -3.47
N ARG A 39 -9.56 1.50 -4.56
CA ARG A 39 -10.32 2.29 -5.53
C ARG A 39 -10.38 1.57 -6.86
N SER A 40 -11.44 1.82 -7.63
CA SER A 40 -11.57 1.25 -8.97
C SER A 40 -10.35 1.58 -9.84
N PRO A 41 -9.90 0.63 -10.68
CA PRO A 41 -8.78 0.88 -11.59
C PRO A 41 -9.12 1.92 -12.67
N ASN A 42 -10.41 2.08 -12.99
CA ASN A 42 -10.89 2.91 -14.11
C ASN A 42 -10.18 2.48 -15.41
N ARG A 43 -9.58 3.40 -16.15
CA ARG A 43 -8.85 3.12 -17.41
C ARG A 43 -7.33 3.02 -17.20
N ARG A 44 -6.86 2.71 -15.98
CA ARG A 44 -5.43 2.57 -15.69
C ARG A 44 -4.96 1.16 -16.03
N PHE A 45 -3.83 1.07 -16.73
CA PHE A 45 -3.10 -0.19 -16.92
C PHE A 45 -2.17 -0.41 -15.73
N ILE A 46 -2.10 -1.65 -15.24
CA ILE A 46 -1.07 -2.09 -14.30
C ILE A 46 -0.02 -2.80 -15.12
N LEU A 47 1.19 -2.25 -15.14
CA LEU A 47 2.31 -2.82 -15.86
C LEU A 47 3.07 -3.76 -14.92
N GLY A 48 3.39 -4.97 -15.37
CA GLY A 48 4.13 -5.96 -14.62
C GLY A 48 4.84 -6.94 -15.55
N LEU A 49 5.79 -7.69 -14.99
CA LEU A 49 6.36 -8.85 -15.68
C LEU A 49 5.29 -9.95 -15.66
N GLY A 50 4.68 -10.22 -16.81
CA GLY A 50 3.69 -11.29 -16.97
C GLY A 50 4.29 -12.67 -16.79
#